data_AF-A0A9D1M1N2-F1
#
_entry.id   AF-A0A9D1M1N2-F1
#
_cell.length_a   1.000
_cell.length_b   1.000
_cell.length_c   1.000
_cell.angle_alpha   90.00
_cell.angle_beta   90.00
_cell.angle_gamma   90.00
#
_symmetry.space_group_name_H-M   'P 1'
#
loop_
_entity.id
_entity.type
_entity.pdbx_description
1 polymer ?
#
loop_
_entity_poly.entity_id
_entity_poly.type
_entity_poly.pdbx_seq_one_letter_code
_entity_poly.pdbx_strand_id
1 'polypeptide(L)'
;MNKMIAYCGLNCEKCDAYIATINNDQELRKKTAKLWAELNNAPILPEHINCKGCRVEGVKTVFCDSICGIRKCALKKGVATCGDCPDLERCSTVSEILKNNPSALENLKG
;
A
#
# COMPACT_ATOMS: atom_id res chain seq x y z
N MET A 1 11.38 9.58 -9.18
CA MET A 1 10.69 8.84 -8.11
C MET A 1 10.65 7.35 -8.43
N ASN A 2 11.06 6.48 -7.49
CA ASN A 2 11.07 5.02 -7.66
C ASN A 2 9.62 4.48 -7.85
N LYS A 3 9.39 3.63 -8.86
CA LYS A 3 8.07 3.05 -9.18
C LYS A 3 7.52 2.14 -8.08
N MET A 4 8.37 1.66 -7.17
CA MET A 4 8.00 0.81 -6.04
C MET A 4 7.56 1.59 -4.80
N ILE A 5 7.67 2.91 -4.80
CA ILE A 5 7.02 3.75 -3.80
C ILE A 5 5.52 3.77 -4.07
N ALA A 6 4.71 3.33 -3.11
CA ALA A 6 3.25 3.33 -3.20
C ALA A 6 2.68 4.76 -3.17
N TYR A 7 1.38 4.91 -3.46
CA TYR A 7 0.71 6.21 -3.39
C TYR A 7 0.88 6.90 -2.03
N CYS A 8 0.93 6.13 -0.93
CA CYS A 8 1.11 6.63 0.43
C CYS A 8 2.56 6.88 0.85
N GLY A 9 3.56 6.62 -0.02
CA GLY A 9 4.98 6.77 0.29
C GLY A 9 5.66 5.50 0.84
N LEU A 10 4.91 4.46 1.21
CA LEU A 10 5.50 3.19 1.64
C LEU A 10 6.24 2.51 0.48
N ASN A 11 7.40 1.91 0.76
CA ASN A 11 8.13 1.12 -0.23
C ASN A 11 7.52 -0.30 -0.34
N CYS A 12 6.95 -0.63 -1.51
CA CYS A 12 6.41 -1.95 -1.78
C CYS A 12 7.46 -3.07 -1.69
N GLU A 13 8.74 -2.79 -1.93
CA GLU A 13 9.82 -3.80 -1.80
C GLU A 13 9.99 -4.28 -0.36
N LYS A 14 9.49 -3.51 0.62
CA LYS A 14 9.50 -3.86 2.05
C LYS A 14 8.13 -4.34 2.56
N CYS A 15 7.14 -4.47 1.67
CA CYS A 15 5.80 -4.91 2.03
C CYS A 15 5.72 -6.44 2.07
N ASP A 16 5.27 -7.02 3.19
CA ASP A 16 5.12 -8.47 3.32
C ASP A 16 4.31 -9.12 2.19
N ALA A 17 3.24 -8.47 1.72
CA ALA A 17 2.44 -8.99 0.61
C ALA A 17 3.24 -9.09 -0.70
N TYR A 18 4.09 -8.11 -0.98
CA TYR A 18 4.95 -8.11 -2.17
C TYR A 18 6.05 -9.16 -2.01
N ILE A 19 6.74 -9.17 -0.86
CA ILE A 19 7.79 -10.15 -0.53
C ILE A 19 7.25 -11.58 -0.65
N ALA A 20 6.06 -11.83 -0.09
CA ALA A 20 5.41 -13.14 -0.17
C ALA A 20 5.09 -13.55 -1.61
N THR A 21 4.72 -12.58 -2.47
CA THR A 21 4.45 -12.85 -3.88
C THR A 21 5.72 -13.23 -4.62
N ILE A 22 6.79 -12.44 -4.51
CA ILE A 22 8.03 -12.66 -5.28
C ILE A 22 8.80 -13.89 -4.82
N ASN A 23 8.74 -14.24 -3.53
CA ASN A 23 9.40 -15.41 -2.97
C ASN A 23 8.52 -16.66 -2.98
N ASN A 24 7.28 -16.53 -3.46
CA ASN A 24 6.25 -17.56 -3.35
C ASN A 24 6.09 -18.14 -1.92
N ASP A 25 6.15 -17.26 -0.91
CA ASP A 25 6.16 -17.65 0.50
C ASP A 25 4.73 -17.80 1.04
N GLN A 26 4.29 -19.04 1.22
CA GLN A 26 2.94 -19.33 1.71
C GLN A 26 2.74 -19.00 3.20
N GLU A 27 3.77 -19.11 4.02
CA GLU A 27 3.66 -18.82 5.46
C GLU A 27 3.54 -17.32 5.69
N LEU A 28 4.31 -16.52 4.93
CA LEU A 28 4.17 -15.07 4.96
C LEU A 28 2.78 -14.63 4.47
N ARG A 29 2.23 -15.25 3.41
CA ARG A 29 0.84 -14.98 2.97
C ARG A 29 -0.17 -15.22 4.10
N LYS A 30 -0.06 -16.33 4.83
CA LYS A 30 -0.94 -16.63 5.97
C LYS A 30 -0.84 -15.59 7.07
N LYS A 31 0.39 -15.22 7.46
CA LYS A 31 0.64 -14.21 8.50
C LYS A 31 0.08 -12.84 8.08
N THR A 32 0.37 -12.40 6.86
CA THR A 32 -0.10 -11.11 6.34
C THR A 32 -1.63 -11.09 6.22
N ALA A 33 -2.25 -12.15 5.69
CA ALA A 33 -3.69 -12.24 5.55
C ALA A 33 -4.39 -12.14 6.91
N LYS A 34 -3.93 -12.91 7.91
CA LYS A 34 -4.48 -12.86 9.28
C LYS A 34 -4.41 -11.45 9.87
N LEU A 35 -3.23 -10.83 9.84
CA LEU A 35 -3.03 -9.48 10.35
C LEU A 35 -3.94 -8.47 9.66
N TRP A 36 -4.02 -8.52 8.33
CA TRP A 36 -4.83 -7.57 7.57
C TRP A 36 -6.32 -7.81 7.75
N ALA A 37 -6.76 -9.05 7.93
CA ALA A 37 -8.15 -9.38 8.25
C ALA A 37 -8.56 -8.77 9.60
N GLU A 38 -7.72 -8.90 10.63
CA GLU A 38 -7.94 -8.34 11.97
C GLU A 38 -7.99 -6.80 11.93
N LEU A 39 -7.00 -6.16 11.30
CA LEU A 39 -6.91 -4.69 11.22
C LEU A 39 -8.06 -4.03 10.46
N ASN A 40 -8.65 -4.74 9.50
CA ASN A 40 -9.68 -4.19 8.62
C ASN A 40 -11.07 -4.78 8.86
N ASN A 41 -11.21 -5.69 9.83
CA ASN A 41 -12.44 -6.45 10.07
C ASN A 41 -13.06 -7.01 8.77
N ALA A 42 -12.22 -7.63 7.95
CA ALA A 42 -12.57 -8.07 6.58
C ALA A 42 -12.03 -9.49 6.29
N PRO A 43 -12.70 -10.30 5.47
CA PRO A 43 -12.28 -11.67 5.17
C PRO A 43 -11.12 -11.69 4.16
N ILE A 44 -9.92 -11.37 4.63
CA ILE A 44 -8.69 -11.42 3.84
C ILE A 44 -8.05 -12.81 4.02
N LEU A 45 -8.00 -13.58 2.93
CA LEU A 45 -7.44 -14.93 2.91
C LEU A 45 -6.01 -14.92 2.36
N PRO A 46 -5.19 -15.95 2.63
CA PRO A 46 -3.82 -16.05 2.10
C PRO A 46 -3.76 -15.94 0.57
N GLU A 47 -4.77 -16.48 -0.13
CA GLU A 47 -4.85 -16.44 -1.61
C GLU A 47 -5.06 -15.00 -2.13
N HIS A 48 -5.56 -14.10 -1.30
CA HIS A 48 -5.72 -12.67 -1.63
C HIS A 48 -4.40 -11.89 -1.49
N ILE A 49 -3.35 -12.50 -0.95
CA ILE A 49 -2.03 -11.89 -0.75
C ILE A 49 -1.14 -12.19 -1.97
N ASN A 50 -1.48 -11.56 -3.09
CA ASN A 50 -0.68 -11.57 -4.30
C ASN A 50 -0.65 -10.15 -4.91
N CYS A 51 0.53 -9.58 -5.13
CA CYS A 51 0.66 -8.27 -5.78
C CYS A 51 2.02 -8.07 -6.46
N LYS A 52 2.06 -7.17 -7.45
CA LYS A 52 3.31 -6.72 -8.09
C LYS A 52 3.82 -5.37 -7.57
N GLY A 53 3.10 -4.75 -6.63
CA GLY A 53 3.35 -3.39 -6.15
C GLY A 53 2.18 -2.46 -6.45
N CYS A 54 2.03 -1.40 -5.64
CA CYS A 54 0.80 -0.61 -5.55
C CYS A 54 0.53 0.26 -6.81
N ARG A 55 1.59 0.77 -7.42
CA ARG A 55 1.55 1.66 -8.59
C ARG A 55 1.92 1.02 -9.92
N VAL A 56 2.58 -0.13 -9.88
CA VAL A 56 2.98 -0.83 -11.11
C VAL A 56 1.81 -1.63 -11.67
N GLU A 57 1.86 -1.99 -12.94
CA GLU A 57 0.82 -2.82 -13.56
C GLU A 57 0.77 -4.24 -12.99
N GLY A 58 -0.37 -4.91 -13.19
CA GLY A 58 -0.61 -6.28 -12.77
C GLY A 58 -1.33 -6.43 -11.43
N VAL A 59 -1.35 -7.65 -10.91
CA VAL A 59 -2.18 -8.04 -9.76
C VAL A 59 -1.92 -7.18 -8.53
N LYS A 60 -2.98 -6.95 -7.77
CA LYS A 60 -3.02 -6.22 -6.50
C LYS A 60 -3.68 -7.13 -5.48
N THR A 61 -3.29 -7.00 -4.22
CA THR A 61 -4.04 -7.66 -3.14
C THR A 61 -5.46 -7.11 -3.11
N VAL A 62 -6.43 -7.90 -2.65
CA VAL A 62 -7.83 -7.45 -2.50
C VAL A 62 -7.90 -6.17 -1.66
N PHE A 63 -7.09 -6.06 -0.61
CA PHE A 63 -7.00 -4.84 0.19
C PHE A 63 -6.51 -3.64 -0.64
N CYS A 64 -5.36 -3.76 -1.29
CA CYS A 64 -4.79 -2.64 -2.06
C CYS A 64 -5.71 -2.23 -3.21
N ASP A 65 -6.37 -3.19 -3.86
CA ASP A 65 -7.24 -2.88 -5.00
C ASP A 65 -8.58 -2.26 -4.57
N SER A 66 -9.26 -2.91 -3.63
CA SER A 66 -10.67 -2.65 -3.36
C SER A 66 -10.95 -1.96 -2.03
N ILE A 67 -9.99 -1.87 -1.11
CA ILE A 67 -10.23 -1.35 0.25
C ILE A 67 -9.40 -0.09 0.52
N CYS A 68 -8.15 -0.04 0.07
CA CYS A 68 -7.21 1.04 0.38
C CYS A 68 -7.74 2.43 -0.08
N GLY A 69 -8.25 3.21 0.88
CA GLY A 69 -8.81 4.54 0.64
C GLY A 69 -7.79 5.53 0.06
N ILE A 70 -6.53 5.41 0.45
CA ILE A 70 -5.45 6.27 -0.07
C ILE A 70 -5.24 6.03 -1.57
N ARG A 71 -5.15 4.77 -2.02
CA ARG A 71 -4.99 4.46 -3.44
C ARG A 71 -6.20 4.94 -4.24
N LYS A 72 -7.43 4.66 -3.78
CA LYS A 72 -8.65 5.12 -4.46
C LYS A 72 -8.70 6.64 -4.58
N CYS A 73 -8.34 7.36 -3.52
CA CYS A 73 -8.27 8.82 -3.51
C CYS A 73 -7.23 9.33 -4.54
N ALA A 74 -6.02 8.77 -4.52
CA ALA A 74 -4.96 9.16 -5.44
C ALA A 74 -5.34 8.91 -6.92
N LEU A 75 -5.93 7.75 -7.22
CA LEU A 75 -6.45 7.43 -8.56
C LEU A 75 -7.54 8.41 -8.99
N LYS A 76 -8.50 8.72 -8.12
CA LYS A 76 -9.58 9.69 -8.41
C LYS A 76 -9.03 11.10 -8.67
N LYS A 77 -7.99 11.51 -7.95
CA LYS A 77 -7.33 12.82 -8.12
C LYS A 77 -6.33 12.83 -9.30
N GLY A 78 -6.01 11.68 -9.88
CA GLY A 78 -5.03 11.58 -10.98
C GLY A 78 -3.59 11.89 -10.57
N VAL A 79 -3.25 11.78 -9.28
CA VAL A 79 -1.90 12.05 -8.77
C VAL A 79 -1.03 10.80 -8.80
N ALA A 80 0.28 10.94 -9.06
CA ALA A 80 1.17 9.79 -9.11
C ALA A 80 1.48 9.26 -7.70
N THR A 81 1.62 10.14 -6.71
CA THR A 81 1.55 9.81 -5.28
C THR A 81 0.76 10.86 -4.51
N CYS A 82 0.52 10.64 -3.22
CA CYS A 82 0.07 11.69 -2.31
C CYS A 82 1.05 12.88 -2.24
N GLY A 83 2.32 12.69 -2.59
CA GLY A 83 3.34 13.74 -2.69
C GLY A 83 2.99 14.84 -3.69
N ASP A 84 2.32 14.48 -4.79
CA ASP A 84 1.89 15.44 -5.81
C ASP A 84 0.57 16.15 -5.45
N CYS A 85 -0.04 15.81 -4.31
CA CYS A 85 -1.30 16.39 -3.88
C CYS A 85 -1.04 17.69 -3.09
N PRO A 86 -1.65 18.83 -3.48
CA PRO A 86 -1.49 20.10 -2.76
C PRO A 86 -1.91 20.05 -1.29
N ASP A 87 -2.82 19.12 -0.97
CA ASP A 87 -3.36 18.94 0.38
C ASP A 87 -2.47 18.09 1.30
N LEU A 88 -1.33 17.57 0.84
CA LEU A 88 -0.53 16.55 1.55
C LEU A 88 -0.35 16.86 3.05
N GLU A 89 0.10 18.07 3.38
CA GLU A 89 0.41 18.51 4.75
C GLU A 89 -0.82 18.52 5.69
N ARG A 90 -2.03 18.56 5.12
CA ARG A 90 -3.30 18.59 5.87
C ARG A 90 -4.21 17.38 5.57
N CYS A 91 -3.73 16.42 4.79
CA CYS A 91 -4.55 15.33 4.26
C CYS A 91 -4.76 14.25 5.32
N SER A 92 -5.94 14.23 5.93
CA SER A 92 -6.32 13.21 6.93
C SER A 92 -6.22 11.79 6.38
N THR A 93 -6.52 11.58 5.10
CA THR A 93 -6.52 10.25 4.44
C THR A 93 -5.17 9.54 4.49
N VAL A 94 -4.05 10.26 4.35
CA VAL A 94 -2.70 9.67 4.37
C VAL A 94 -1.96 9.96 5.69
N SER A 95 -2.44 10.94 6.47
CA SER A 95 -1.77 11.43 7.69
C SER A 95 -1.34 10.33 8.66
N GLU A 96 -2.17 9.30 8.87
CA GLU A 96 -1.87 8.22 9.80
C GLU A 96 -0.70 7.32 9.33
N ILE A 97 -0.61 7.05 8.02
CA ILE A 97 0.54 6.34 7.45
C ILE A 97 1.82 7.15 7.65
N LEU A 98 1.79 8.46 7.42
CA LEU A 98 2.95 9.34 7.54
C LEU A 98 3.43 9.46 8.99
N LYS A 99 2.50 9.55 9.94
CA LYS A 99 2.81 9.56 11.38
C LYS A 99 3.49 8.27 11.83
N ASN A 100 2.98 7.13 11.37
CA ASN A 100 3.50 5.82 11.78
C ASN A 100 4.75 5.40 10.97
N ASN A 101 5.01 6.02 9.82
CA ASN A 101 6.12 5.69 8.93
C ASN A 101 6.77 6.98 8.39
N PRO A 102 7.67 7.64 9.14
CA PRO A 102 8.28 8.90 8.71
C PRO A 102 8.99 8.82 7.35
N SER A 103 9.62 7.69 7.05
CA SER A 103 10.26 7.44 5.74
C SER A 103 9.26 7.48 4.57
N ALA A 104 7.97 7.27 4.80
CA ALA A 104 6.96 7.43 3.78
C ALA A 104 6.84 8.89 3.34
N LEU A 105 6.90 9.84 4.28
CA LEU A 105 6.87 11.26 3.95
C LEU A 105 8.12 11.67 3.18
N GLU A 106 9.29 11.18 3.58
CA GLU A 106 10.55 11.40 2.86
C GLU A 106 10.44 10.88 1.41
N ASN A 107 9.90 9.68 1.20
CA ASN A 107 9.70 9.13 -0.14
C ASN A 107 8.70 9.93 -0.99
N LEU A 108 7.69 10.55 -0.35
CA LEU A 108 6.72 11.41 -1.04
C LEU A 108 7.29 12.77 -1.41
N LYS A 109 8.21 13.29 -0.60
CA LYS A 109 8.89 14.58 -0.81
C LYS A 109 10.16 14.47 -1.66
N GLY A 110 10.61 13.24 -1.90
CA GLY A 110 11.87 12.90 -2.56
C GLY A 110 12.08 13.51 -3.92
#